data_AF-A0A2K8T135-F1
#
_entry.id   AF-A0A2K8T135-F1
#
_cell.length_a   1.000
_cell.length_b   1.000
_cell.length_c   1.000
_cell.angle_alpha   90.00
_cell.angle_beta   90.00
_cell.angle_gamma   90.00
#
_symmetry.space_group_name_H-M   'P 1'
#
loop_
_entity.id
_entity.type
_entity.pdbx_description
1 polymer ?
#
loop_
_entity_poly.entity_id
_entity_poly.type
_entity_poly.pdbx_seq_one_letter_code
_entity_poly.pdbx_strand_id
1 'polypeptide(L)'
;MEAEYDFSQGKRGAIESTPTGKTRITIRLDDEVLAWFRDQVHAAGGGNYQTLINDALREYIQQRREPLEETLRRVLREELERIGK
;
A
#
# COMPACT_ATOMS: atom_id res chain seq x y z
N MET A 1 -26.57 -21.58 -30.95
CA MET A 1 -25.70 -22.68 -30.52
C MET A 1 -24.47 -22.03 -29.90
N GLU A 2 -24.39 -22.04 -28.58
CA GLU A 2 -23.18 -21.56 -27.89
C GLU A 2 -22.10 -22.62 -28.00
N ALA A 3 -20.86 -22.19 -28.29
CA ALA A 3 -19.73 -23.09 -28.42
C ALA A 3 -19.36 -23.61 -27.02
N GLU A 4 -19.62 -24.88 -26.76
CA GLU A 4 -19.14 -25.56 -25.56
C GLU A 4 -17.61 -25.55 -25.56
N TYR A 5 -17.03 -24.90 -24.55
CA TYR A 5 -15.59 -24.77 -24.41
C TYR A 5 -15.09 -25.82 -23.43
N ASP A 6 -14.24 -26.74 -23.90
CA ASP A 6 -13.67 -27.81 -23.08
C ASP A 6 -12.50 -27.28 -22.23
N PHE A 7 -12.68 -27.24 -20.91
CA PHE A 7 -11.68 -26.85 -19.92
C PHE A 7 -10.95 -28.04 -19.29
N SER A 8 -11.03 -29.24 -19.86
CA SER A 8 -10.39 -30.46 -19.36
C SER A 8 -8.86 -30.34 -19.19
N GLN A 9 -8.21 -29.47 -19.98
CA GLN A 9 -6.77 -29.17 -19.91
C GLN A 9 -6.43 -27.92 -19.08
N GLY A 10 -7.42 -27.32 -18.40
CA GLY A 10 -7.23 -26.12 -17.60
C GLY A 10 -6.36 -26.38 -16.37
N LYS A 11 -5.14 -25.85 -16.37
CA LYS A 11 -4.24 -25.94 -15.22
C LYS A 11 -4.67 -24.95 -14.14
N ARG A 12 -5.17 -25.46 -13.01
CA ARG A 12 -5.51 -24.62 -11.85
C ARG A 12 -4.21 -24.10 -11.20
N GLY A 13 -4.00 -22.80 -11.26
CA GLY A 13 -2.85 -22.12 -10.69
C GLY A 13 -3.10 -20.63 -10.60
N ALA A 14 -2.28 -19.91 -9.84
CA ALA A 14 -2.31 -18.45 -9.86
C ALA A 14 -1.93 -17.98 -11.28
N ILE A 15 -2.79 -17.18 -11.90
CA ILE A 15 -2.57 -16.61 -13.25
C ILE A 15 -1.33 -15.70 -13.23
N GLU A 16 -1.05 -15.11 -12.06
CA GLU A 16 0.08 -14.25 -11.81
C GLU A 16 0.84 -14.76 -10.57
N SER A 17 2.14 -14.98 -10.69
CA SER A 17 3.00 -15.28 -9.55
C SER A 17 3.06 -14.06 -8.63
N THR A 18 3.13 -14.30 -7.31
CA THR A 18 3.30 -13.19 -6.35
C THR A 18 4.55 -12.40 -6.73
N PRO A 19 4.46 -11.06 -6.90
CA PRO A 19 5.62 -10.25 -7.25
C PRO A 19 6.74 -10.43 -6.23
N THR A 20 7.99 -10.49 -6.70
CA THR A 20 9.17 -10.61 -5.84
C THR A 20 9.12 -9.57 -4.72
N GLY A 21 9.27 -10.01 -3.46
CA GLY A 21 9.26 -9.13 -2.29
C GLY A 21 7.86 -8.85 -1.70
N LYS A 22 6.79 -9.43 -2.25
CA LYS A 22 5.45 -9.42 -1.63
C LYS A 22 5.13 -10.81 -1.08
N THR A 23 4.59 -10.87 0.14
CA THR A 23 4.13 -12.12 0.75
C THR A 23 2.61 -12.10 0.83
N ARG A 24 1.94 -13.11 0.26
CA ARG A 24 0.49 -13.27 0.42
C ARG A 24 0.22 -13.72 1.85
N ILE A 25 -0.52 -12.91 2.59
CA ILE A 25 -0.95 -13.20 3.95
C ILE A 25 -2.48 -13.15 4.04
N THR A 26 -3.04 -13.87 5.00
CA THR A 26 -4.46 -13.73 5.36
C THR A 26 -4.53 -12.91 6.64
N ILE A 27 -5.07 -11.70 6.53
CA ILE A 27 -5.27 -10.78 7.67
C ILE A 27 -6.75 -10.38 7.73
N ARG A 28 -7.26 -10.14 8.93
CA ARG A 28 -8.56 -9.50 9.12
C ARG A 28 -8.34 -7.99 9.16
N LEU A 29 -9.12 -7.25 8.39
CA LEU A 29 -9.18 -5.79 8.39
C LEU A 29 -10.65 -5.40 8.55
N ASP A 30 -10.89 -4.28 9.22
CA ASP A 30 -12.25 -3.79 9.39
C ASP A 30 -12.86 -3.40 8.05
N ASP A 31 -14.17 -3.64 7.91
CA ASP A 31 -14.88 -3.38 6.67
C ASP A 31 -14.84 -1.90 6.27
N GLU A 32 -14.82 -1.00 7.26
CA GLU A 32 -14.71 0.45 7.05
C GLU A 32 -13.36 0.85 6.44
N VAL A 33 -12.26 0.22 6.89
CA VAL A 33 -10.91 0.47 6.36
C VAL A 33 -10.86 0.01 4.91
N LEU A 34 -11.38 -1.20 4.65
CA LEU A 34 -11.45 -1.72 3.29
C LEU A 34 -12.33 -0.87 2.38
N ALA A 35 -13.47 -0.40 2.86
CA ALA A 35 -14.37 0.48 2.12
C ALA A 35 -13.67 1.79 1.74
N TRP A 36 -13.03 2.44 2.71
CA TRP A 36 -12.32 3.69 2.50
C TRP A 36 -11.26 3.58 1.40
N PHE A 37 -10.39 2.56 1.45
CA PHE A 37 -9.35 2.38 0.43
C PHE A 37 -9.91 2.00 -0.95
N ARG A 38 -11.04 1.27 -1.01
CA ARG A 38 -11.71 1.01 -2.29
C ARG A 38 -12.26 2.29 -2.90
N ASP A 39 -12.93 3.13 -2.11
CA ASP A 39 -13.52 4.38 -2.58
C ASP A 39 -12.47 5.35 -3.13
N GLN A 40 -11.30 5.44 -2.47
CA GLN A 40 -10.16 6.24 -2.96
C GLN A 40 -9.69 5.79 -4.36
N VAL A 41 -9.60 4.48 -4.58
CA VAL A 41 -9.17 3.92 -5.88
C VAL A 41 -10.24 4.10 -6.95
N HIS A 42 -11.51 3.93 -6.59
CA HIS A 42 -12.62 4.17 -7.51
C HIS A 42 -12.68 5.64 -7.95
N ALA A 43 -12.47 6.57 -7.01
CA ALA A 43 -12.41 8.00 -7.30
C ALA A 43 -11.24 8.38 -8.24
N ALA A 44 -10.11 7.66 -8.14
CA ALA A 44 -8.93 7.88 -9.00
C ALA A 44 -9.04 7.25 -10.40
N GLY A 45 -10.19 6.65 -10.76
CA GLY A 45 -10.39 6.02 -12.07
C GLY A 45 -9.92 4.57 -12.16
N GLY A 46 -9.74 3.90 -11.01
CA GLY A 46 -9.31 2.51 -10.92
C GLY A 46 -7.90 2.36 -10.31
N GLY A 47 -7.53 1.12 -9.98
CA GLY A 47 -6.26 0.81 -9.33
C GLY A 47 -6.35 -0.34 -8.33
N ASN A 48 -5.32 -0.48 -7.49
CA ASN A 48 -5.22 -1.56 -6.51
C ASN A 48 -5.24 -1.02 -5.08
N TYR A 49 -6.35 -1.22 -4.38
CA TYR A 49 -6.52 -0.80 -2.96
C TYR A 49 -5.49 -1.46 -2.04
N GLN A 50 -4.98 -2.65 -2.39
CA GLN A 50 -3.92 -3.33 -1.63
C GLN A 50 -2.60 -2.58 -1.71
N THR A 51 -2.34 -1.85 -2.81
CA THR A 51 -1.16 -0.99 -2.92
C THR A 51 -1.27 0.17 -1.92
N LEU A 52 -2.42 0.86 -1.87
CA LEU A 52 -2.64 1.96 -0.92
C LEU A 52 -2.53 1.51 0.54
N ILE A 53 -3.09 0.36 0.88
CA ILE A 53 -2.97 -0.22 2.23
C ILE A 53 -1.49 -0.47 2.57
N ASN A 54 -0.72 -1.05 1.64
CA ASN A 54 0.70 -1.30 1.87
C ASN A 54 1.50 -0.01 2.00
N ASP A 55 1.19 1.02 1.22
CA ASP A 55 1.88 2.31 1.30
C ASP A 55 1.57 3.03 2.62
N ALA A 56 0.32 2.97 3.11
CA ALA A 56 -0.04 3.48 4.44
C ALA A 56 0.72 2.74 5.56
N LEU A 57 0.85 1.41 5.46
CA LEU A 57 1.65 0.63 6.42
C LEU A 57 3.15 1.00 6.37
N ARG A 58 3.69 1.24 5.17
CA ARG A 58 5.07 1.70 5.01
C ARG A 58 5.28 3.08 5.62
N GLU A 59 4.36 4.00 5.40
CA GLU A 59 4.41 5.34 5.98
C GLU A 59 4.38 5.27 7.50
N TYR A 60 3.48 4.46 8.07
CA TYR A 60 3.43 4.23 9.51
C TYR A 60 4.77 3.70 10.07
N ILE A 61 5.40 2.75 9.36
CA ILE A 61 6.73 2.23 9.75
C ILE A 61 7.79 3.34 9.67
N GLN A 62 7.78 4.17 8.62
CA GLN A 62 8.73 5.27 8.45
C GLN A 62 8.60 6.30 9.58
N GLN A 63 7.37 6.75 9.88
CA GLN A 63 7.07 7.66 10.98
C GLN A 63 7.54 7.13 12.36
N ARG A 64 7.60 5.80 12.52
CA ARG A 64 8.08 5.15 13.75
C ARG A 64 9.59 4.93 13.78
N ARG A 65 10.24 4.79 12.62
CA ARG A 65 11.69 4.55 12.52
C ARG A 65 12.51 5.82 12.61
N GLU A 66 12.03 6.89 11.99
CA GLU A 66 12.46 8.26 12.26
C GLU A 66 11.20 9.02 12.65
N PRO A 67 11.03 9.38 13.94
CA PRO A 67 9.99 10.34 14.26
C PRO A 67 10.32 11.57 13.42
N LEU A 68 9.39 11.96 12.54
CA LEU A 68 9.48 13.19 11.73
C LEU A 68 9.93 14.39 12.60
N GLU A 69 9.60 14.32 13.89
CA GLU A 69 10.05 15.18 14.97
C GLU A 69 11.57 15.33 15.12
N GLU A 70 12.39 14.28 15.00
CA GLU A 70 13.86 14.40 15.07
C GLU A 70 14.42 15.12 13.85
N THR A 71 13.92 14.78 12.65
CA THR A 71 14.30 15.46 11.41
C THR A 71 13.87 16.92 11.43
N LEU A 72 12.65 17.22 11.88
CA LEU A 72 12.16 18.58 12.05
C LEU A 72 12.95 19.36 13.11
N ARG A 73 13.28 18.76 14.25
CA ARG A 73 14.10 19.40 15.30
C ARG A 73 15.51 19.72 14.81
N ARG A 74 16.11 18.85 14.00
CA ARG A 74 17.42 19.11 13.39
C ARG A 74 17.35 20.31 12.45
N VAL A 75 16.39 20.32 11.53
CA VAL A 75 16.21 21.41 10.56
C VAL A 75 15.87 22.73 11.27
N LEU A 76 14.98 22.72 12.27
CA LEU A 76 14.65 23.90 13.07
C LEU A 76 15.87 24.47 13.81
N ARG A 77 16.72 23.61 14.37
CA ARG A 77 17.95 24.05 15.06
C ARG A 77 18.94 24.69 14.08
N GLU A 78 19.14 24.06 12.93
CA GLU A 78 20.03 24.58 11.88
C GLU A 78 19.57 25.97 11.37
N GLU A 79 18.27 26.16 11.14
CA GLU A 79 17.74 27.47 10.71
C GLU A 79 17.81 28.54 11.82
N LEU A 80 17.57 28.18 13.09
CA LEU A 80 17.72 29.13 14.20
C LEU A 80 19.17 29.57 14.43
N GLU A 81 20.13 28.65 14.30
CA GLU A 81 21.56 28.98 14.37
C GLU A 81 22.03 29.87 13.21
N ARG A 82 21.39 29.74 12.05
CA ARG A 82 21.66 30.55 10.86
C ARG A 82 21.11 31.97 10.96
N ILE A 83 19.96 32.15 11.62
CA ILE A 83 19.32 33.46 11.85
C ILE A 83 19.94 34.19 13.06
N GLY A 84 20.53 33.45 14.01
CA GLY A 84 21.22 34.00 15.18
C GLY A 84 22.63 34.55 14.90
N LYS A 85 23.11 34.49 13.66
CA LYS A 85 24.37 35.09 13.17
C LYS A 85 24.09 36.30 12.30
#